data_AF-A0A0F8Y3P3-F1
#
_entry.id   AF-A0A0F8Y3P3-F1
#
_cell.length_a   1.000
_cell.length_b   1.000
_cell.length_c   1.000
_cell.angle_alpha   90.00
_cell.angle_beta   90.00
_cell.angle_gamma   90.00
#
_symmetry.space_group_name_H-M   'P 1'
#
loop_
_entity.id
_entity.type
_entity.pdbx_description
1 polymer ?
#
loop_
_entity_poly.entity_id
_entity_poly.type
_entity_poly.pdbx_seq_one_letter_code
_entity_poly.pdbx_strand_id
1 'polypeptide(L)'
;PPVDTVTLTIGQSGGGNLTGRFVNGYGFLPDNSTIDLTVGLDTAAQANYIYVLQTDPTVLVKATDDWPWTVDHIKIAKIVCPSALFVEANGVYSFHLWNDEDDDTIFQGHMAHMTDRERAFGARWDTGVSGNGTQGYLTPTANNVELKANVGTVYQMHRHDIPAFDTSGSDVVLVKNWSGTAFKAITNLYDIIADSGGNAIGATKWFKIVIWGVANLGSSAFHPMMINLPSGFYNTQTACENDADDTIDTTIPDDFRGTGYLIASIVIQRATTWVIGSTKVLLGQTAATIGGGGSRYTDVEAEATINAAGLALASSKVITSANEDLIFLFGRAGFNSI
;
A
#
# COMPACT_ATOMS: atom_id res chain seq x y z
N PRO A 1 -1.45 48.25 5.48
CA PRO A 1 -0.28 47.35 5.64
C PRO A 1 0.27 46.98 4.25
N PRO A 2 1.60 46.92 4.03
CA PRO A 2 2.10 46.29 2.83
C PRO A 2 1.53 44.87 2.78
N VAL A 3 1.01 44.47 1.63
CA VAL A 3 0.55 43.10 1.43
C VAL A 3 1.84 42.29 1.29
N ASP A 4 2.21 41.56 2.35
CA ASP A 4 3.38 40.71 2.31
C ASP A 4 3.22 39.74 1.13
N THR A 5 4.08 39.93 0.12
CA THR A 5 3.95 39.26 -1.17
C THR A 5 4.86 38.04 -1.15
N VAL A 6 4.29 36.88 -1.46
CA VAL A 6 5.05 35.65 -1.65
C VAL A 6 5.25 35.46 -3.15
N THR A 7 6.49 35.48 -3.63
CA THR A 7 6.81 35.37 -5.06
C THR A 7 7.43 34.01 -5.34
N LEU A 8 6.94 33.34 -6.38
CA LEU A 8 7.55 32.17 -6.98
C LEU A 8 8.47 32.62 -8.12
N THR A 9 9.69 32.11 -8.14
CA THR A 9 10.63 32.27 -9.26
C THR A 9 10.95 30.90 -9.83
N ILE A 10 10.88 30.77 -11.16
CA ILE A 10 11.18 29.52 -11.87
C ILE A 10 12.26 29.80 -12.92
N GLY A 11 13.25 28.94 -12.98
CA GLY A 11 14.33 28.99 -13.96
C GLY A 11 14.91 27.61 -14.25
N GLN A 12 15.59 27.50 -15.38
CA GLN A 12 16.29 26.28 -15.75
C GLN A 12 17.63 26.21 -15.00
N SER A 13 17.96 25.05 -14.44
CA SER A 13 19.30 24.84 -13.85
C SER A 13 20.37 24.96 -14.92
N GLY A 14 21.37 25.83 -14.70
CA GLY A 14 22.38 26.16 -15.71
C GLY A 14 21.99 27.30 -16.67
N GLY A 15 20.79 27.87 -16.50
CA GLY A 15 20.24 28.95 -17.31
C GLY A 15 19.59 28.45 -18.61
N GLY A 16 18.74 29.30 -19.19
CA GLY A 16 18.01 28.98 -20.42
C GLY A 16 16.49 28.97 -20.23
N ASN A 17 15.77 29.03 -21.35
CA ASN A 17 14.31 29.02 -21.32
C ASN A 17 13.79 27.60 -21.08
N LEU A 18 12.77 27.49 -20.22
CA LEU A 18 12.05 26.23 -20.08
C LEU A 18 11.24 25.98 -21.36
N THR A 19 11.44 24.79 -21.93
CA THR A 19 10.77 24.36 -23.15
C THR A 19 9.60 23.47 -22.79
N GLY A 20 8.42 23.81 -23.28
CA GLY A 20 7.20 23.03 -23.08
C GLY A 20 6.54 22.69 -24.41
N ARG A 21 5.82 21.58 -24.48
CA ARG A 21 5.12 21.13 -25.69
C ARG A 21 3.62 21.40 -25.60
N PHE A 22 3.11 22.20 -26.53
CA PHE A 22 1.70 22.46 -26.78
C PHE A 22 1.22 21.66 -28.00
N VAL A 23 -0.09 21.69 -28.29
CA VAL A 23 -0.64 20.99 -29.47
C VAL A 23 -0.09 21.53 -30.80
N ASN A 24 0.31 22.80 -30.84
CA ASN A 24 0.83 23.48 -32.04
C ASN A 24 2.36 23.49 -32.13
N GLY A 25 3.07 22.85 -31.19
CA GLY A 25 4.54 22.82 -31.16
C GLY A 25 5.10 23.26 -29.81
N TYR A 26 6.35 23.71 -29.82
CA TYR A 26 7.05 24.11 -28.61
C TYR A 26 6.78 25.57 -28.24
N GLY A 27 6.62 25.83 -26.94
CA GLY A 27 6.65 27.15 -26.34
C GLY A 27 7.81 27.29 -25.36
N PHE A 28 8.19 28.54 -25.09
CA PHE A 28 9.36 28.85 -24.26
C PHE A 28 8.99 29.82 -23.16
N LEU A 29 9.13 29.37 -21.91
CA LEU A 29 9.05 30.24 -20.74
C LEU A 29 10.45 30.79 -20.44
N PRO A 30 10.64 32.12 -20.40
CA PRO A 30 11.91 32.74 -20.08
C PRO A 30 12.48 32.28 -18.74
N ASP A 31 13.81 32.20 -18.69
CA ASP A 31 14.51 31.94 -17.45
C ASP A 31 14.19 33.00 -16.38
N ASN A 32 14.16 32.59 -15.11
CA ASN A 32 13.80 33.43 -13.97
C ASN A 32 12.42 34.13 -14.09
N SER A 33 11.46 33.49 -14.75
CA SER A 33 10.07 33.95 -14.76
C SER A 33 9.51 33.96 -13.33
N THR A 34 8.83 35.04 -12.96
CA THR A 34 8.26 35.19 -11.62
C THR A 34 6.75 35.32 -11.65
N ILE A 35 6.12 34.90 -10.56
CA ILE A 35 4.70 35.13 -10.31
C ILE A 35 4.44 35.25 -8.82
N ASP A 36 3.65 36.24 -8.43
CA ASP A 36 3.20 36.38 -7.04
C ASP A 36 2.12 35.33 -6.75
N LEU A 37 2.22 34.67 -5.61
CA LEU A 37 1.23 33.69 -5.15
C LEU A 37 0.07 34.40 -4.45
N THR A 38 -1.11 33.80 -4.52
CA THR A 38 -2.23 34.20 -3.67
C THR A 38 -2.01 33.56 -2.30
N VAL A 39 -1.79 34.40 -1.29
CA VAL A 39 -1.57 33.97 0.10
C VAL A 39 -2.89 33.58 0.76
N GLY A 40 -2.86 32.52 1.57
CA GLY A 40 -4.00 32.12 2.41
C GLY A 40 -3.80 32.53 3.86
N LEU A 41 -4.53 31.86 4.74
CA LEU A 41 -4.31 31.89 6.19
C LEU A 41 -3.65 30.59 6.63
N ASP A 42 -2.98 30.57 7.78
CA ASP A 42 -2.37 29.32 8.30
C ASP A 42 -3.42 28.24 8.57
N THR A 43 -4.63 28.64 8.97
CA THR A 43 -5.77 27.73 9.17
C THR A 43 -6.56 27.45 7.90
N ALA A 44 -6.29 28.17 6.81
CA ALA A 44 -6.98 28.07 5.53
C ALA A 44 -6.03 28.49 4.39
N ALA A 45 -5.04 27.66 4.11
CA ALA A 45 -4.02 27.94 3.10
C ALA A 45 -4.62 27.92 1.69
N GLN A 46 -4.07 28.73 0.79
CA GLN A 46 -4.58 28.91 -0.56
C GLN A 46 -3.80 28.06 -1.56
N ALA A 47 -4.50 27.23 -2.34
CA ALA A 47 -3.92 26.54 -3.47
C ALA A 47 -3.66 27.52 -4.63
N ASN A 48 -2.51 27.39 -5.27
CA ASN A 48 -2.08 28.12 -6.45
C ASN A 48 -1.66 27.11 -7.52
N TYR A 49 -2.41 27.07 -8.62
CA TYR A 49 -2.16 26.22 -9.79
C TYR A 49 -1.44 27.07 -10.82
N ILE A 50 -0.13 26.86 -10.96
CA ILE A 50 0.77 27.65 -11.81
C ILE A 50 0.95 26.95 -13.15
N TYR A 51 0.63 27.63 -14.24
CA TYR A 51 0.69 27.11 -15.59
C TYR A 51 1.11 28.18 -16.60
N VAL A 52 1.37 27.74 -17.83
CA VAL A 52 1.64 28.61 -18.98
C VAL A 52 0.58 28.34 -20.04
N LEU A 53 0.04 29.39 -20.66
CA LEU A 53 -0.97 29.27 -21.71
C LEU A 53 -0.32 29.18 -23.08
N GLN A 54 -0.91 28.39 -23.99
CA GLN A 54 -0.45 28.32 -25.38
C GLN A 54 -0.46 29.68 -26.08
N THR A 55 -1.42 30.53 -25.75
CA THR A 55 -1.59 31.86 -26.36
C THR A 55 -0.49 32.85 -25.95
N ASP A 56 0.15 32.63 -24.81
CA ASP A 56 1.29 33.40 -24.33
C ASP A 56 2.23 32.49 -23.54
N PRO A 57 3.12 31.77 -24.25
CA PRO A 57 3.99 30.78 -23.62
C PRO A 57 5.11 31.41 -22.80
N THR A 58 5.20 32.74 -22.76
CA THR A 58 6.31 33.48 -22.15
C THR A 58 6.02 33.98 -20.75
N VAL A 59 4.80 33.75 -20.25
CA VAL A 59 4.33 34.31 -18.98
C VAL A 59 3.73 33.21 -18.10
N LEU A 60 4.06 33.25 -16.80
CA LEU A 60 3.40 32.42 -15.79
C LEU A 60 2.01 32.98 -15.49
N VAL A 61 1.03 32.07 -15.41
CA VAL A 61 -0.34 32.37 -14.98
C VAL A 61 -0.69 31.48 -13.80
N LYS A 62 -1.58 31.95 -12.92
CA LYS A 62 -2.09 31.18 -11.78
C LYS A 62 -3.61 31.11 -11.75
N ALA A 63 -4.13 30.02 -11.18
CA ALA A 63 -5.51 29.89 -10.73
C ALA A 63 -5.55 29.43 -9.26
N THR A 64 -6.66 29.69 -8.56
CA THR A 64 -6.82 29.36 -7.13
C THR A 64 -7.66 28.12 -6.85
N ASP A 65 -8.41 27.65 -7.83
CA ASP A 65 -9.40 26.58 -7.64
C ASP A 65 -8.93 25.26 -8.28
N ASP A 66 -8.60 25.29 -9.57
CA ASP A 66 -8.10 24.16 -10.33
C ASP A 66 -7.35 24.61 -11.60
N TRP A 67 -6.80 23.64 -12.33
CA TRP A 67 -6.27 23.83 -13.69
C TRP A 67 -7.37 24.29 -14.66
N PRO A 68 -7.03 25.06 -15.70
CA PRO A 68 -8.01 25.44 -16.72
C PRO A 68 -8.42 24.22 -17.57
N TRP A 69 -9.70 24.14 -17.91
CA TRP A 69 -10.28 22.98 -18.62
C TRP A 69 -10.58 23.23 -20.12
N THR A 70 -10.55 24.49 -20.55
CA THR A 70 -11.03 24.92 -21.87
C THR A 70 -9.95 25.50 -22.78
N VAL A 71 -8.71 25.60 -22.28
CA VAL A 71 -7.57 26.19 -23.00
C VAL A 71 -6.35 25.28 -22.88
N ASP A 72 -5.58 25.22 -23.96
CA ASP A 72 -4.31 24.49 -23.97
C ASP A 72 -3.30 25.19 -23.05
N HIS A 73 -2.72 24.41 -22.14
CA HIS A 73 -1.85 24.90 -21.09
C HIS A 73 -0.85 23.83 -20.66
N ILE A 74 0.29 24.27 -20.16
CA ILE A 74 1.31 23.40 -19.56
C ILE A 74 1.31 23.65 -18.06
N LYS A 75 1.15 22.58 -17.28
CA LYS A 75 1.21 22.63 -15.82
C LYS A 75 2.66 22.81 -15.39
N ILE A 76 2.89 23.71 -14.44
CA ILE A 76 4.23 23.98 -13.92
C ILE A 76 4.32 23.57 -12.46
N ALA A 77 3.42 24.06 -11.62
CA ALA A 77 3.47 23.78 -10.18
C ALA A 77 2.09 23.85 -9.53
N LYS A 78 1.87 23.05 -8.48
CA LYS A 78 0.79 23.25 -7.51
C LYS A 78 1.41 23.62 -6.16
N ILE A 79 1.03 24.77 -5.63
CA ILE A 79 1.57 25.31 -4.39
C ILE A 79 0.43 25.59 -3.41
N VAL A 80 0.55 25.11 -2.17
CA VAL A 80 -0.40 25.44 -1.10
C VAL A 80 0.25 26.47 -0.18
N CYS A 81 -0.17 27.72 -0.32
CA CYS A 81 0.44 28.88 0.32
C CYS A 81 -0.35 29.31 1.57
N PRO A 82 0.22 29.19 2.79
CA PRO A 82 -0.36 29.73 4.02
C PRO A 82 -0.17 31.26 4.07
N SER A 83 -0.17 31.85 5.28
CA SER A 83 0.12 33.28 5.43
C SER A 83 1.57 33.60 5.04
N ALA A 84 1.83 34.83 4.60
CA ALA A 84 3.17 35.26 4.22
C ALA A 84 4.19 35.16 5.37
N LEU A 85 3.76 35.49 6.61
CA LEU A 85 4.59 35.34 7.81
C LEU A 85 4.99 33.89 8.05
N PHE A 86 4.07 32.95 7.84
CA PHE A 86 4.39 31.53 7.95
C PHE A 86 5.39 31.11 6.86
N VAL A 87 5.18 31.56 5.62
CA VAL A 87 6.08 31.25 4.50
C VAL A 87 7.49 31.80 4.73
N GLU A 88 7.63 33.03 5.24
CA GLU A 88 8.93 33.61 5.57
C GLU A 88 9.68 32.77 6.63
N ALA A 89 8.96 32.26 7.63
CA ALA A 89 9.55 31.49 8.71
C ALA A 89 9.81 30.01 8.37
N ASN A 90 8.95 29.37 7.56
CA ASN A 90 8.93 27.91 7.41
C ASN A 90 8.74 27.41 5.96
N GLY A 91 8.43 28.30 5.02
CA GLY A 91 8.05 27.94 3.65
C GLY A 91 6.55 27.61 3.48
N VAL A 92 6.20 27.15 2.28
CA VAL A 92 4.82 26.79 1.90
C VAL A 92 4.44 25.40 2.43
N TYR A 93 3.13 25.11 2.55
CA TYR A 93 2.66 23.81 3.03
C TYR A 93 2.91 22.68 2.04
N SER A 94 2.89 22.98 0.74
CA SER A 94 3.17 22.02 -0.31
C SER A 94 3.69 22.73 -1.54
N PHE A 95 4.72 22.15 -2.15
CA PHE A 95 5.30 22.59 -3.42
C PHE A 95 5.50 21.37 -4.31
N HIS A 96 4.63 21.21 -5.30
CA HIS A 96 4.69 20.10 -6.24
C HIS A 96 4.94 20.63 -7.65
N LEU A 97 6.11 20.34 -8.21
CA LEU A 97 6.46 20.64 -9.59
C LEU A 97 5.93 19.54 -10.51
N TRP A 98 5.39 19.95 -11.66
CA TRP A 98 5.00 19.05 -12.73
C TRP A 98 6.17 18.94 -13.71
N ASN A 99 6.88 17.82 -13.67
CA ASN A 99 8.04 17.53 -14.50
C ASN A 99 7.73 16.42 -15.51
N ASP A 100 6.70 16.65 -16.33
CA ASP A 100 6.35 15.76 -17.44
C ASP A 100 7.41 15.93 -18.55
N GLU A 101 8.59 15.36 -18.32
CA GLU A 101 9.76 15.44 -19.20
C GLU A 101 9.59 14.52 -20.41
N ASP A 102 10.02 14.96 -21.60
CA ASP A 102 10.09 14.09 -22.79
C ASP A 102 11.25 13.08 -22.65
N ASP A 103 12.37 13.52 -22.06
CA ASP A 103 13.53 12.72 -21.68
C ASP A 103 14.25 13.27 -20.43
N ASP A 104 14.92 12.39 -19.68
CA ASP A 104 15.73 12.75 -18.50
C ASP A 104 17.14 13.21 -18.90
N THR A 105 17.89 13.71 -17.91
CA THR A 105 19.31 14.06 -17.91
C THR A 105 20.26 12.99 -18.47
N ILE A 106 19.83 11.73 -18.55
CA ILE A 106 20.57 10.60 -19.16
C ILE A 106 19.97 10.21 -20.53
N PHE A 107 19.12 11.05 -21.11
CA PHE A 107 18.45 10.85 -22.40
C PHE A 107 17.53 9.61 -22.43
N GLN A 108 16.93 9.27 -21.28
CA GLN A 108 15.90 8.23 -21.19
C GLN A 108 14.53 8.87 -21.39
N GLY A 109 13.75 8.37 -22.35
CA GLY A 109 12.43 8.96 -22.63
C GLY A 109 11.42 8.74 -21.49
N HIS A 110 10.42 9.61 -21.38
CA HIS A 110 9.35 9.56 -20.37
C HIS A 110 8.76 8.17 -20.15
N MET A 111 8.55 7.42 -21.24
CA MET A 111 8.00 6.06 -21.16
C MET A 111 8.90 5.12 -20.35
N ALA A 112 10.23 5.23 -20.45
CA ALA A 112 11.15 4.42 -19.67
C ALA A 112 10.98 4.70 -18.17
N HIS A 113 10.85 5.97 -17.79
CA HIS A 113 10.65 6.43 -16.41
C HIS A 113 9.32 5.94 -15.84
N MET A 114 8.25 6.05 -16.63
CA MET A 114 6.96 5.49 -16.28
C MET A 114 7.03 3.97 -16.12
N THR A 115 7.74 3.25 -17.01
CA THR A 115 7.92 1.80 -16.85
C THR A 115 8.75 1.41 -15.64
N ASP A 116 9.70 2.24 -15.21
CA ASP A 116 10.49 2.01 -14.00
C ASP A 116 9.64 2.21 -12.74
N ARG A 117 8.86 3.31 -12.71
CA ARG A 117 7.88 3.57 -11.66
C ARG A 117 6.84 2.46 -11.54
N GLU A 118 6.32 1.96 -12.65
CA GLU A 118 5.36 0.84 -12.62
C GLU A 118 6.01 -0.44 -12.09
N ARG A 119 7.25 -0.76 -12.49
CA ARG A 119 7.98 -1.91 -11.95
C ARG A 119 8.29 -1.78 -10.46
N ALA A 120 8.40 -0.57 -9.92
CA ALA A 120 8.59 -0.35 -8.50
C ALA A 120 7.40 -0.82 -7.64
N PHE A 121 6.19 -0.93 -8.21
CA PHE A 121 5.02 -1.48 -7.52
C PHE A 121 5.00 -3.01 -7.42
N GLY A 122 5.98 -3.71 -8.03
CA GLY A 122 6.06 -5.16 -8.05
C GLY A 122 5.08 -5.83 -9.03
N ALA A 123 5.20 -7.14 -9.19
CA ALA A 123 4.31 -7.88 -10.09
C ALA A 123 2.90 -7.99 -9.48
N ARG A 124 1.87 -7.75 -10.28
CA ARG A 124 0.45 -7.83 -9.87
C ARG A 124 -0.21 -9.05 -10.49
N TRP A 125 -1.16 -9.66 -9.79
CA TRP A 125 -1.90 -10.81 -10.32
C TRP A 125 -2.91 -10.38 -11.39
N ASP A 126 -3.13 -11.23 -12.40
CA ASP A 126 -4.25 -11.11 -13.35
C ASP A 126 -5.31 -12.18 -13.02
N THR A 127 -5.01 -13.44 -13.32
CA THR A 127 -5.80 -14.58 -12.82
C THR A 127 -5.28 -15.10 -11.48
N GLY A 128 -4.04 -14.73 -11.11
CA GLY A 128 -3.36 -15.25 -9.92
C GLY A 128 -2.99 -16.72 -10.04
N VAL A 129 -2.32 -17.25 -9.00
CA VAL A 129 -1.94 -18.66 -8.87
C VAL A 129 -2.81 -19.26 -7.76
N SER A 130 -3.71 -20.19 -8.07
CA SER A 130 -4.59 -20.82 -7.07
C SER A 130 -3.98 -22.10 -6.48
N GLY A 131 -4.42 -22.49 -5.28
CA GLY A 131 -4.01 -23.76 -4.69
C GLY A 131 -4.55 -24.97 -5.45
N ASN A 132 -3.78 -26.06 -5.47
CA ASN A 132 -4.13 -27.35 -6.05
C ASN A 132 -3.91 -28.52 -5.07
N GLY A 133 -3.72 -28.21 -3.79
CA GLY A 133 -3.58 -29.20 -2.73
C GLY A 133 -4.94 -29.69 -2.23
N THR A 134 -4.95 -30.79 -1.48
CA THR A 134 -6.18 -31.30 -0.85
C THR A 134 -6.76 -30.35 0.19
N GLN A 135 -5.94 -29.47 0.77
CA GLN A 135 -6.33 -28.42 1.71
C GLN A 135 -5.78 -27.06 1.24
N GLY A 136 -6.30 -26.58 0.11
CA GLY A 136 -5.90 -25.29 -0.47
C GLY A 136 -4.60 -25.40 -1.25
N TYR A 137 -3.50 -24.83 -0.74
CA TYR A 137 -2.18 -24.97 -1.37
C TYR A 137 -1.41 -26.20 -0.88
N LEU A 138 -1.84 -26.82 0.23
CA LEU A 138 -1.09 -27.90 0.88
C LEU A 138 -1.82 -29.24 0.77
N THR A 139 -1.05 -30.32 0.60
CA THR A 139 -1.51 -31.70 0.72
C THR A 139 -0.77 -32.37 1.88
N PRO A 140 -1.24 -32.21 3.13
CA PRO A 140 -0.61 -32.84 4.28
C PRO A 140 -1.00 -34.32 4.37
N THR A 141 0.01 -35.15 4.55
CA THR A 141 -0.05 -36.58 4.86
C THR A 141 0.92 -36.87 6.01
N ALA A 142 0.95 -38.10 6.51
CA ALA A 142 1.81 -38.43 7.65
C ALA A 142 3.30 -38.25 7.28
N ASN A 143 3.98 -37.34 7.98
CA ASN A 143 5.37 -36.93 7.76
C ASN A 143 5.69 -36.38 6.37
N ASN A 144 4.67 -35.95 5.61
CA ASN A 144 4.85 -35.42 4.27
C ASN A 144 3.85 -34.31 3.98
N VAL A 145 4.33 -33.16 3.54
CA VAL A 145 3.51 -31.99 3.22
C VAL A 145 3.96 -31.42 1.89
N GLU A 146 3.09 -31.54 0.91
CA GLU A 146 3.34 -31.13 -0.47
C GLU A 146 2.71 -29.76 -0.71
N LEU A 147 3.43 -28.87 -1.41
CA LEU A 147 2.91 -27.59 -1.88
C LEU A 147 2.48 -27.75 -3.35
N LYS A 148 1.21 -27.45 -3.64
CA LYS A 148 0.61 -27.58 -4.97
C LYS A 148 -0.14 -26.33 -5.38
N ALA A 149 0.12 -25.87 -6.59
CA ALA A 149 -0.50 -24.69 -7.16
C ALA A 149 -0.82 -24.90 -8.65
N ASN A 150 -1.92 -24.32 -9.11
CA ASN A 150 -2.33 -24.34 -10.51
C ASN A 150 -1.53 -23.33 -11.34
N VAL A 151 -1.65 -23.44 -12.66
CA VAL A 151 -1.19 -22.38 -13.57
C VAL A 151 -1.85 -21.04 -13.23
N GLY A 152 -1.12 -19.96 -13.44
CA GLY A 152 -1.58 -18.62 -13.15
C GLY A 152 -0.97 -17.58 -14.07
N THR A 153 -1.39 -16.33 -13.96
CA THR A 153 -0.82 -15.23 -14.74
C THR A 153 -0.63 -13.98 -13.90
N VAL A 154 0.49 -13.29 -14.14
CA VAL A 154 0.90 -12.07 -13.43
C VAL A 154 1.38 -10.99 -14.40
N TYR A 155 1.14 -9.73 -14.06
CA TYR A 155 1.62 -8.54 -14.76
C TYR A 155 2.91 -8.03 -14.10
N GLN A 156 3.97 -7.90 -14.90
CA GLN A 156 5.15 -7.08 -14.55
C GLN A 156 5.07 -5.75 -15.29
N MET A 157 5.08 -5.85 -16.62
CA MET A 157 4.71 -4.81 -17.58
C MET A 157 3.72 -5.40 -18.59
N HIS A 158 3.98 -6.62 -19.01
CA HIS A 158 3.06 -7.47 -19.75
C HIS A 158 2.67 -8.67 -18.90
N ARG A 159 1.72 -9.44 -19.40
CA ARG A 159 1.26 -10.68 -18.78
C ARG A 159 2.32 -11.78 -18.95
N HIS A 160 2.66 -12.42 -17.85
CA HIS A 160 3.53 -13.59 -17.77
C HIS A 160 2.75 -14.79 -17.27
N ASP A 161 2.91 -15.92 -17.96
CA ASP A 161 2.33 -17.19 -17.54
C ASP A 161 3.22 -17.86 -16.50
N ILE A 162 2.58 -18.31 -15.42
CA ILE A 162 3.19 -19.06 -14.34
C ILE A 162 2.76 -20.53 -14.49
N PRO A 163 3.72 -21.47 -14.58
CA PRO A 163 3.41 -22.89 -14.68
C PRO A 163 2.76 -23.40 -13.39
N ALA A 164 2.11 -24.56 -13.47
CA ALA A 164 1.70 -25.28 -12.27
C ALA A 164 2.93 -25.69 -11.46
N PHE A 165 2.74 -25.82 -10.15
CA PHE A 165 3.80 -26.17 -9.21
C PHE A 165 3.35 -27.33 -8.35
N ASP A 166 4.18 -28.36 -8.19
CA ASP A 166 3.89 -29.53 -7.36
C ASP A 166 5.17 -30.16 -6.79
N THR A 167 5.38 -29.99 -5.48
CA THR A 167 6.56 -30.56 -4.80
C THR A 167 6.49 -32.06 -4.56
N SER A 168 5.35 -32.71 -4.83
CA SER A 168 5.28 -34.17 -4.93
C SER A 168 5.91 -34.70 -6.21
N GLY A 169 6.07 -33.82 -7.21
CA GLY A 169 6.81 -34.06 -8.43
C GLY A 169 8.29 -33.67 -8.29
N SER A 170 8.82 -33.00 -9.32
CA SER A 170 10.22 -32.55 -9.37
C SER A 170 10.43 -31.15 -8.79
N ASP A 171 9.35 -30.45 -8.42
CA ASP A 171 9.46 -29.04 -8.07
C ASP A 171 10.02 -28.85 -6.67
N VAL A 172 10.75 -27.75 -6.51
CA VAL A 172 11.44 -27.38 -5.28
C VAL A 172 10.94 -26.02 -4.84
N VAL A 173 10.62 -25.89 -3.55
CA VAL A 173 10.29 -24.61 -2.93
C VAL A 173 11.52 -24.02 -2.26
N LEU A 174 11.68 -22.72 -2.36
CA LEU A 174 12.77 -21.98 -1.72
C LEU A 174 12.26 -21.31 -0.44
N VAL A 175 12.82 -21.69 0.70
CA VAL A 175 12.43 -21.16 2.00
C VAL A 175 13.36 -20.02 2.40
N LYS A 176 12.83 -18.80 2.47
CA LYS A 176 13.47 -17.59 2.96
C LYS A 176 13.58 -17.61 4.49
N ASN A 177 14.66 -17.01 4.99
CA ASN A 177 15.00 -16.92 6.41
C ASN A 177 15.17 -18.30 7.07
N TRP A 178 15.75 -19.25 6.35
CA TRP A 178 16.14 -20.51 6.99
C TRP A 178 17.28 -20.24 7.99
N SER A 179 17.19 -20.78 9.21
CA SER A 179 18.23 -20.53 10.21
C SER A 179 19.62 -20.93 9.68
N GLY A 180 20.52 -19.96 9.58
CA GLY A 180 21.88 -20.11 9.05
C GLY A 180 22.06 -19.89 7.54
N THR A 181 20.99 -19.78 6.74
CA THR A 181 21.08 -19.56 5.28
C THR A 181 19.94 -18.68 4.76
N ALA A 182 20.22 -17.71 3.90
CA ALA A 182 19.20 -16.80 3.37
C ALA A 182 18.03 -17.53 2.67
N PHE A 183 18.35 -18.55 1.87
CA PHE A 183 17.38 -19.41 1.19
C PHE A 183 17.77 -20.88 1.32
N LYS A 184 16.78 -21.74 1.55
CA LYS A 184 16.96 -23.20 1.51
C LYS A 184 15.96 -23.86 0.57
N ALA A 185 16.46 -24.66 -0.36
CA ALA A 185 15.65 -25.54 -1.19
C ALA A 185 15.15 -26.74 -0.39
N ILE A 186 13.84 -26.99 -0.43
CA ILE A 186 13.21 -28.21 0.09
C ILE A 186 12.15 -28.73 -0.89
N THR A 187 11.85 -30.02 -0.82
CA THR A 187 10.76 -30.66 -1.56
C THR A 187 9.59 -31.03 -0.65
N ASN A 188 9.87 -31.30 0.63
CA ASN A 188 8.85 -31.61 1.63
C ASN A 188 8.78 -30.49 2.67
N LEU A 189 7.63 -29.82 2.77
CA LEU A 189 7.44 -28.76 3.76
C LEU A 189 7.54 -29.30 5.19
N TYR A 190 7.32 -30.60 5.42
CA TYR A 190 7.48 -31.24 6.73
C TYR A 190 8.88 -31.07 7.34
N ASP A 191 9.89 -30.80 6.51
CA ASP A 191 11.26 -30.53 6.94
C ASP A 191 11.41 -29.20 7.70
N ILE A 192 10.40 -28.33 7.67
CA ILE A 192 10.33 -27.11 8.48
C ILE A 192 10.06 -27.51 9.93
N ILE A 193 11.12 -27.56 10.73
CA ILE A 193 11.09 -27.96 12.14
C ILE A 193 11.40 -26.82 13.12
N ALA A 194 11.79 -25.65 12.60
CA ALA A 194 12.20 -24.48 13.37
C ALA A 194 11.71 -23.18 12.70
N ASP A 195 11.60 -22.12 13.49
CA ASP A 195 11.33 -20.77 12.99
C ASP A 195 12.57 -20.13 12.35
N SER A 196 12.45 -18.89 11.88
CA SER A 196 13.57 -18.17 11.26
C SER A 196 14.74 -17.87 12.20
N GLY A 197 14.49 -17.82 13.53
CA GLY A 197 15.52 -17.70 14.55
C GLY A 197 16.24 -19.02 14.86
N GLY A 198 15.73 -20.15 14.37
CA GLY A 198 16.23 -21.49 14.67
C GLY A 198 15.61 -22.12 15.92
N ASN A 199 14.57 -21.54 16.50
CA ASN A 199 13.87 -22.14 17.63
C ASN A 199 12.98 -23.27 17.13
N ALA A 200 13.03 -24.43 17.81
CA ALA A 200 12.26 -25.60 17.42
C ALA A 200 10.74 -25.37 17.57
N ILE A 201 10.00 -25.59 16.49
CA ILE A 201 8.53 -25.53 16.47
C ILE A 201 8.00 -26.85 17.03
N GLY A 202 7.38 -26.85 18.21
CA GLY A 202 6.85 -28.08 18.81
C GLY A 202 5.72 -28.74 18.01
N ALA A 203 5.49 -30.05 18.20
CA ALA A 203 4.53 -30.88 17.45
C ALA A 203 3.03 -30.60 17.73
N THR A 204 2.72 -29.49 18.40
CA THR A 204 1.35 -28.98 18.61
C THR A 204 1.29 -27.46 18.46
N LYS A 205 2.39 -26.83 18.06
CA LYS A 205 2.49 -25.37 17.90
C LYS A 205 1.91 -24.95 16.56
N TRP A 206 1.32 -23.77 16.57
CA TRP A 206 0.76 -23.12 15.39
C TRP A 206 1.73 -22.08 14.86
N PHE A 207 1.91 -21.99 13.56
CA PHE A 207 2.79 -21.02 12.92
C PHE A 207 2.20 -20.62 11.58
N LYS A 208 2.58 -19.44 11.09
CA LYS A 208 2.07 -18.86 9.85
C LYS A 208 3.19 -18.74 8.84
N ILE A 209 2.99 -19.32 7.66
CA ILE A 209 3.91 -19.16 6.54
C ILE A 209 3.29 -18.24 5.49
N VAL A 210 4.13 -17.53 4.75
CA VAL A 210 3.72 -16.73 3.59
C VAL A 210 4.32 -17.33 2.33
N ILE A 211 3.46 -17.60 1.35
CA ILE A 211 3.81 -18.12 0.04
C ILE A 211 3.82 -16.95 -0.95
N TRP A 212 4.88 -16.87 -1.74
CA TRP A 212 5.03 -15.90 -2.83
C TRP A 212 5.74 -16.56 -4.01
N GLY A 213 5.63 -15.96 -5.20
CA GLY A 213 6.25 -16.49 -6.41
C GLY A 213 7.15 -15.46 -7.07
N VAL A 214 8.03 -15.93 -7.95
CA VAL A 214 8.83 -15.09 -8.85
C VAL A 214 8.52 -15.49 -10.28
N ALA A 215 8.06 -14.52 -11.07
CA ALA A 215 7.81 -14.70 -12.49
C ALA A 215 9.08 -14.44 -13.30
N ASN A 216 9.79 -15.50 -13.67
CA ASN A 216 10.95 -15.39 -14.55
C ASN A 216 10.54 -15.36 -16.02
N LEU A 217 11.42 -14.89 -16.91
CA LEU A 217 11.08 -14.75 -18.32
C LEU A 217 10.96 -16.11 -19.01
N GLY A 218 9.79 -16.38 -19.59
CA GLY A 218 9.52 -17.54 -20.43
C GLY A 218 8.94 -18.74 -19.67
N SER A 219 8.07 -19.50 -20.32
CA SER A 219 7.38 -20.65 -19.70
C SER A 219 8.29 -21.83 -19.36
N SER A 220 9.47 -21.91 -19.98
CA SER A 220 10.49 -22.93 -19.71
C SER A 220 11.53 -22.52 -18.67
N ALA A 221 11.48 -21.28 -18.18
CA ALA A 221 12.37 -20.84 -17.11
C ALA A 221 11.96 -21.44 -15.78
N PHE A 222 12.88 -21.44 -14.82
CA PHE A 222 12.57 -21.80 -13.44
C PHE A 222 11.77 -20.66 -12.80
N HIS A 223 10.53 -20.92 -12.37
CA HIS A 223 9.67 -19.98 -11.64
C HIS A 223 9.61 -20.40 -10.18
N PRO A 224 10.50 -19.88 -9.29
CA PRO A 224 10.53 -20.36 -7.93
C PRO A 224 9.26 -19.94 -7.18
N MET A 225 8.65 -20.91 -6.50
CA MET A 225 7.79 -20.62 -5.36
C MET A 225 8.64 -20.49 -4.11
N MET A 226 8.31 -19.50 -3.31
CA MET A 226 9.05 -19.08 -2.14
C MET A 226 8.15 -19.14 -0.90
N ILE A 227 8.76 -19.46 0.24
CA ILE A 227 8.11 -19.44 1.56
C ILE A 227 8.89 -18.53 2.49
N ASN A 228 8.23 -17.62 3.17
CA ASN A 228 8.82 -16.91 4.30
C ASN A 228 8.54 -17.68 5.59
N LEU A 229 9.59 -18.02 6.33
CA LEU A 229 9.45 -18.53 7.69
C LEU A 229 9.12 -17.39 8.67
N PRO A 230 8.19 -17.62 9.61
CA PRO A 230 7.90 -16.66 10.66
C PRO A 230 9.06 -16.54 11.65
N SER A 231 9.06 -15.49 12.46
CA SER A 231 10.01 -15.30 13.57
C SER A 231 9.60 -16.00 14.87
N GLY A 232 8.43 -16.65 14.89
CA GLY A 232 7.92 -17.33 16.06
C GLY A 232 6.74 -18.26 15.77
N PHE A 233 6.12 -18.74 16.84
CA PHE A 233 5.00 -19.69 16.82
C PHE A 233 4.13 -19.56 18.06
N TYR A 234 2.91 -20.10 17.98
CA TYR A 234 1.83 -19.89 18.93
C TYR A 234 1.34 -21.19 19.58
N ASN A 235 0.69 -21.05 20.73
CA ASN A 235 0.07 -22.16 21.46
C ASN A 235 -1.35 -22.50 20.97
N THR A 236 -2.04 -21.54 20.34
CA THR A 236 -3.42 -21.67 19.90
C THR A 236 -3.57 -21.22 18.46
N GLN A 237 -4.55 -21.77 17.75
CA GLN A 237 -4.87 -21.38 16.39
C GLN A 237 -5.25 -19.90 16.31
N THR A 238 -6.15 -19.43 17.17
CA THR A 238 -6.65 -18.04 17.17
C THR A 238 -5.52 -17.02 17.36
N ALA A 239 -4.56 -17.27 18.25
CA ALA A 239 -3.41 -16.38 18.42
C ALA A 239 -2.55 -16.33 17.15
N CYS A 240 -2.39 -17.47 16.47
CA CYS A 240 -1.68 -17.54 15.20
C CYS A 240 -2.42 -16.84 14.06
N GLU A 241 -3.75 -16.97 13.99
CA GLU A 241 -4.58 -16.30 12.99
C GLU A 241 -4.48 -14.78 13.11
N ASN A 242 -4.63 -14.28 14.35
CA ASN A 242 -4.50 -12.86 14.67
C ASN A 242 -3.06 -12.33 14.60
N ASP A 243 -2.08 -13.23 14.51
CA ASP A 243 -0.65 -12.91 14.61
C ASP A 243 -0.34 -12.07 15.86
N ALA A 244 -0.79 -12.54 17.03
CA ALA A 244 -0.83 -11.74 18.26
C ALA A 244 0.55 -11.16 18.69
N ASP A 245 1.63 -11.78 18.24
CA ASP A 245 3.02 -11.42 18.56
C ASP A 245 3.80 -10.87 17.34
N ASP A 246 3.12 -10.53 16.24
CA ASP A 246 3.70 -9.97 15.00
C ASP A 246 4.85 -10.82 14.43
N THR A 247 4.59 -12.12 14.24
CA THR A 247 5.62 -13.07 13.80
C THR A 247 5.63 -13.32 12.30
N ILE A 248 4.61 -12.84 11.58
CA ILE A 248 4.47 -13.04 10.15
C ILE A 248 5.53 -12.24 9.36
N ASP A 249 6.20 -12.88 8.41
CA ASP A 249 7.06 -12.20 7.44
C ASP A 249 6.39 -12.17 6.07
N THR A 250 5.91 -11.00 5.64
CA THR A 250 5.32 -10.76 4.31
C THR A 250 6.26 -10.05 3.34
N THR A 251 7.53 -9.87 3.73
CA THR A 251 8.50 -9.13 2.94
C THR A 251 8.98 -9.93 1.73
N ILE A 252 9.03 -9.27 0.58
CA ILE A 252 9.74 -9.74 -0.61
C ILE A 252 11.04 -8.92 -0.69
N PRO A 253 12.22 -9.56 -0.78
CA PRO A 253 13.49 -8.81 -0.86
C PRO A 253 13.55 -7.93 -2.10
N ASP A 254 14.27 -6.81 -2.01
CA ASP A 254 14.37 -5.80 -3.07
C ASP A 254 14.94 -6.36 -4.39
N ASP A 255 15.78 -7.39 -4.32
CA ASP A 255 16.34 -8.07 -5.51
C ASP A 255 15.25 -8.74 -6.39
N PHE A 256 14.05 -8.97 -5.83
CA PHE A 256 12.89 -9.53 -6.55
C PHE A 256 11.88 -8.45 -6.93
N ARG A 257 12.23 -7.17 -6.81
CA ARG A 257 11.35 -6.07 -7.21
C ARG A 257 11.05 -6.17 -8.71
N GLY A 258 9.77 -6.01 -9.04
CA GLY A 258 9.26 -6.13 -10.41
C GLY A 258 8.95 -7.57 -10.87
N THR A 259 9.45 -8.61 -10.18
CA THR A 259 9.21 -10.02 -10.56
C THR A 259 8.49 -10.84 -9.49
N GLY A 260 8.64 -10.47 -8.22
CA GLY A 260 8.00 -11.10 -7.07
C GLY A 260 6.54 -10.68 -6.89
N TYR A 261 5.70 -11.63 -6.44
CA TYR A 261 4.29 -11.39 -6.10
C TYR A 261 3.83 -12.29 -4.93
N LEU A 262 3.02 -11.72 -4.02
CA LEU A 262 2.43 -12.46 -2.90
C LEU A 262 1.27 -13.36 -3.37
N ILE A 263 1.14 -14.55 -2.76
CA ILE A 263 0.09 -15.54 -3.11
C ILE A 263 -0.86 -15.74 -1.94
N ALA A 264 -0.37 -16.26 -0.81
CA ALA A 264 -1.21 -16.59 0.34
C ALA A 264 -0.41 -16.64 1.64
N SER A 265 -1.05 -16.40 2.77
CA SER A 265 -0.55 -16.81 4.09
C SER A 265 -1.37 -17.97 4.63
N ILE A 266 -0.71 -18.97 5.21
CA ILE A 266 -1.36 -20.19 5.71
C ILE A 266 -0.99 -20.37 7.18
N VAL A 267 -2.02 -20.55 8.01
CA VAL A 267 -1.89 -20.92 9.43
C VAL A 267 -1.87 -22.44 9.54
N ILE A 268 -0.84 -22.97 10.19
CA ILE A 268 -0.54 -24.39 10.21
C ILE A 268 -0.24 -24.81 11.65
N GLN A 269 -0.79 -25.94 12.09
CA GLN A 269 -0.30 -26.66 13.25
C GLN A 269 0.68 -27.74 12.81
N ARG A 270 1.89 -27.75 13.41
CA ARG A 270 2.78 -28.90 13.28
C ARG A 270 2.15 -30.08 14.01
N ALA A 271 2.12 -31.24 13.37
CA ALA A 271 1.69 -32.54 13.91
C ALA A 271 2.21 -33.65 12.98
N THR A 272 1.99 -34.94 13.26
CA THR A 272 2.39 -36.03 12.34
C THR A 272 1.80 -35.84 10.95
N THR A 273 0.54 -35.44 10.88
CA THR A 273 -0.10 -34.88 9.69
C THR A 273 -0.40 -33.44 10.03
N TRP A 274 0.17 -32.48 9.30
CA TRP A 274 -0.05 -31.05 9.59
C TRP A 274 -1.53 -30.70 9.49
N VAL A 275 -1.99 -29.86 10.42
CA VAL A 275 -3.37 -29.36 10.45
C VAL A 275 -3.38 -27.96 9.87
N ILE A 276 -4.26 -27.72 8.89
CA ILE A 276 -4.43 -26.40 8.30
C ILE A 276 -5.53 -25.67 9.06
N GLY A 277 -5.21 -24.51 9.63
CA GLY A 277 -6.16 -23.68 10.36
C GLY A 277 -6.96 -22.78 9.41
N SER A 278 -6.27 -21.86 8.76
CA SER A 278 -6.87 -20.95 7.78
C SER A 278 -5.87 -20.58 6.69
N THR A 279 -6.40 -20.20 5.53
CA THR A 279 -5.64 -19.68 4.39
C THR A 279 -6.19 -18.31 4.04
N LYS A 280 -5.33 -17.29 4.03
CA LYS A 280 -5.67 -15.94 3.59
C LYS A 280 -4.97 -15.66 2.27
N VAL A 281 -5.74 -15.25 1.27
CA VAL A 281 -5.21 -14.86 -0.04
C VAL A 281 -4.53 -13.50 0.08
N LEU A 282 -3.31 -13.40 -0.46
CA LEU A 282 -2.50 -12.17 -0.46
C LEU A 282 -2.34 -11.57 -1.85
N LEU A 283 -2.97 -12.17 -2.87
CA LEU A 283 -2.96 -11.68 -4.24
C LEU A 283 -3.39 -10.20 -4.28
N GLY A 284 -2.52 -9.35 -4.83
CA GLY A 284 -2.79 -7.92 -5.06
C GLY A 284 -2.53 -7.02 -3.86
N GLN A 285 -2.11 -7.61 -2.75
CA GLN A 285 -1.62 -6.85 -1.61
C GLN A 285 -0.13 -6.57 -1.83
N THR A 286 0.28 -5.31 -1.69
CA THR A 286 1.70 -4.99 -1.52
C THR A 286 2.09 -5.30 -0.08
N ALA A 287 3.35 -5.64 0.20
CA ALA A 287 3.83 -5.95 1.56
C ALA A 287 3.46 -4.85 2.59
N ALA A 288 3.33 -3.58 2.15
CA ALA A 288 2.87 -2.46 2.97
C ALA A 288 1.40 -2.54 3.44
N THR A 289 0.60 -3.48 2.95
CA THR A 289 -0.84 -3.62 3.27
C THR A 289 -1.11 -4.72 4.31
N ILE A 290 -0.11 -5.51 4.69
CA ILE A 290 -0.28 -6.59 5.67
C ILE A 290 0.35 -6.17 6.99
N GLY A 291 -0.14 -5.06 7.54
CA GLY A 291 0.08 -4.72 8.94
C GLY A 291 -0.78 -5.63 9.81
N GLY A 292 -0.16 -6.58 10.48
CA GLY A 292 -0.71 -7.18 11.70
C GLY A 292 -0.73 -6.14 12.82
N GLY A 293 -1.70 -6.25 13.72
CA GLY A 293 -1.71 -5.49 14.97
C GLY A 293 -2.61 -4.26 15.01
N GLY A 294 -3.91 -4.50 15.22
CA GLY A 294 -4.86 -3.50 15.69
C GLY A 294 -6.27 -3.90 15.32
N SER A 295 -7.05 -4.40 16.29
CA SER A 295 -8.47 -4.69 16.13
C SER A 295 -9.18 -3.55 15.41
N ARG A 296 -9.42 -3.72 14.11
CA ARG A 296 -10.59 -3.13 13.49
C ARG A 296 -11.70 -4.07 13.93
N TYR A 297 -12.39 -3.70 15.01
CA TYR A 297 -13.67 -4.31 15.32
C TYR A 297 -14.44 -4.33 14.00
N THR A 298 -14.74 -5.52 13.50
CA THR A 298 -15.79 -5.63 12.48
C THR A 298 -17.05 -5.02 13.10
N ASP A 299 -17.95 -4.43 12.31
CA ASP A 299 -19.16 -3.78 12.86
C ASP A 299 -19.93 -4.74 13.81
N VAL A 300 -19.83 -6.04 13.54
CA VAL A 300 -20.35 -7.14 14.37
C VAL A 300 -19.67 -7.26 15.74
N GLU A 301 -18.35 -7.08 15.83
CA GLU A 301 -17.62 -7.13 17.10
C GLU A 301 -17.77 -5.82 17.91
N ALA A 302 -17.91 -4.68 17.24
CA ALA A 302 -18.26 -3.42 17.88
C ALA A 302 -19.67 -3.50 18.48
N GLU A 303 -20.62 -4.04 17.73
CA GLU A 303 -22.00 -4.27 18.18
C GLU A 303 -22.06 -5.32 19.31
N ALA A 304 -21.27 -6.39 19.24
CA ALA A 304 -21.14 -7.37 20.31
C ALA A 304 -20.54 -6.76 21.60
N THR A 305 -19.55 -5.86 21.48
CA THR A 305 -18.94 -5.18 22.62
C THR A 305 -19.89 -4.15 23.23
N ILE A 306 -20.64 -3.42 22.41
CA ILE A 306 -21.71 -2.50 22.84
C ILE A 306 -22.82 -3.27 23.59
N ASN A 307 -23.24 -4.42 23.05
CA ASN A 307 -24.25 -5.29 23.67
C ASN A 307 -23.74 -5.92 24.97
N ALA A 308 -22.47 -6.36 25.01
CA ALA A 308 -21.84 -6.91 26.21
C ALA A 308 -21.61 -5.84 27.30
N ALA A 309 -21.33 -4.60 26.90
CA ALA A 309 -21.24 -3.45 27.81
C ALA A 309 -22.62 -2.89 28.22
N GLY A 310 -23.73 -3.44 27.69
CA GLY A 310 -25.10 -3.02 27.99
C GLY A 310 -25.46 -1.62 27.46
N LEU A 311 -24.66 -1.05 26.56
CA LEU A 311 -24.84 0.28 25.98
C LEU A 311 -25.69 0.22 24.70
N ALA A 312 -26.87 -0.39 24.76
CA ALA A 312 -27.84 -0.19 23.69
C ALA A 312 -28.12 1.32 23.55
N LEU A 313 -28.15 1.85 22.32
CA LEU A 313 -28.77 3.16 22.01
C LEU A 313 -30.26 3.02 22.32
N ALA A 314 -30.62 3.08 23.59
CA ALA A 314 -32.00 3.05 24.04
C ALA A 314 -32.68 4.32 23.54
N SER A 315 -33.79 4.16 22.82
CA SER A 315 -34.68 5.24 22.37
C SER A 315 -35.31 6.05 23.52
N SER A 316 -34.97 5.72 24.77
CA SER A 316 -35.29 6.50 25.96
C SER A 316 -34.19 6.33 27.00
N LYS A 317 -33.42 7.39 27.27
CA LYS A 317 -32.46 7.42 28.37
C LYS A 317 -33.19 7.92 29.63
N VAL A 318 -33.58 7.01 30.51
CA VAL A 318 -34.07 7.38 31.86
C VAL A 318 -32.85 7.62 32.73
N ILE A 319 -32.61 8.87 33.12
CA ILE A 319 -31.58 9.23 34.10
C ILE A 319 -32.24 9.19 35.47
N THR A 320 -31.91 8.20 36.29
CA THR A 320 -32.28 8.16 37.71
C THR A 320 -31.11 8.69 38.54
N SER A 321 -31.27 9.81 39.24
CA SER A 321 -30.38 10.21 40.33
C SER A 321 -30.95 9.74 41.68
N ALA A 322 -30.08 9.31 42.58
CA ALA A 322 -30.43 8.95 43.96
C ALA A 322 -30.49 10.17 44.93
N ASN A 323 -30.27 11.38 44.40
CA ASN A 323 -30.34 12.63 45.15
C ASN A 323 -31.39 13.54 44.47
N GLU A 324 -32.25 14.15 45.29
CA GLU A 324 -33.56 14.70 44.88
C GLU A 324 -33.52 15.97 44.01
N ASP A 325 -32.35 16.49 43.62
CA ASP A 325 -32.26 17.73 42.83
C ASP A 325 -31.62 17.52 41.45
N LEU A 326 -32.43 17.09 40.50
CA LEU A 326 -32.15 17.22 39.06
C LEU A 326 -32.91 18.45 38.52
N ILE A 327 -32.27 19.62 38.54
CA ILE A 327 -32.84 20.82 37.90
C ILE A 327 -32.61 20.74 36.40
N PHE A 328 -33.66 20.41 35.64
CA PHE A 328 -33.66 20.54 34.19
C PHE A 328 -34.16 21.94 33.79
N LEU A 329 -33.23 22.81 33.36
CA LEU A 329 -33.59 24.13 32.86
C LEU A 329 -34.06 24.03 31.40
N PHE A 330 -35.35 23.79 31.18
CA PHE A 330 -35.93 23.84 29.84
C PHE A 330 -36.28 25.28 29.44
N GLY A 331 -35.72 25.77 28.34
CA GLY A 331 -36.12 27.03 27.71
C GLY A 331 -37.47 26.89 26.99
N ARG A 332 -38.41 27.81 27.30
CA ARG A 332 -39.73 28.05 26.66
C ARG A 332 -40.42 26.83 26.04
N ALA A 333 -41.27 26.15 26.82
CA ALA A 333 -42.32 25.27 26.30
C ALA A 333 -43.61 26.09 26.10
N GLY A 334 -44.10 26.18 24.86
CA GLY A 334 -45.41 26.76 24.54
C GLY A 334 -46.35 25.66 24.06
N PHE A 335 -47.52 25.55 24.68
CA PHE A 335 -48.60 24.66 24.23
C PHE A 335 -49.66 25.51 23.54
N ASN A 336 -49.93 25.25 22.26
CA ASN A 336 -51.17 25.69 21.63
C ASN A 336 -52.25 24.64 21.89
N SER A 337 -53.41 25.08 22.36
CA SER A 337 -54.62 24.27 22.43
C SER A 337 -55.51 24.56 21.22
N ILE A 338 -55.76 23.52 20.42
CA ILE A 338 -56.67 23.40 19.25
C ILE A 338 -56.46 24.43 18.15
#